data_AF-A0A395W4I0-F1
#
_entry.id   AF-A0A395W4I0-F1
#
_cell.length_a   1.000
_cell.length_b   1.000
_cell.length_c   1.000
_cell.angle_alpha   90.00
_cell.angle_beta   90.00
_cell.angle_gamma   90.00
#
_symmetry.space_group_name_H-M   'P 1'
#
loop_
_entity.id
_entity.type
_entity.pdbx_description
1 polymer ?
#
loop_
_entity_poly.entity_id
_entity_poly.type
_entity_poly.pdbx_seq_one_letter_code
_entity_poly.pdbx_strand_id
1 'polypeptide(L)'
;MIKRILYTFLPVCLLSIGFAGCEDDAVEPLPETVPLIVESSAKSFVMGEELTLTLKVNDAKNPERVTNEDFDIYLTAKDGEKDVSKTAFKAFPSMVTFPKGVSSFDIKLPITESGIKPKQKLYVNVMSFVRGYTVTNPTQSIVISDLHYTVVSIKNNSDRVIDEGDEFTILAEVPVPVTDDMDIHITVPDEQKDFYVTLPPVTLTIKVGEKSAEVKVKTKHNMEPTKTETLTLNFTTVSAVHPLDNETLEVTMKDLEAEKGDGILDERWVYERPGIAFASSGRLAAAKTQYGDDKVVEMKELDPHPNTDLATAGWKFYNAWEFHSFGNTGDMWNTNGAGNSWGNKVPLFLADRNTVIVQNHAACVNVQFSNITDQGYLKMIEMKVPSKGTGPAAGKDRDYGTAAFYGCGVNTTYKANSQLISEGCRMEIRARLRGEKNGFNMGIWLISDESGKYNTYTEVDILENPTGPVTGNKAHQTFHTGISGTDKKTQTANHTININEWNIYWFEWRSDSEVALGINGQETVCYKKADCPAGYWTFTDEQNLNGLKFILTMGAPNKWGLGGGTEVNGVWSPDAGWDSGFASYDNYERDRDNNAIPRLEIDWVRTYINKSSVAEYDQGRNRHTGTKFY
;
A
#
# COMPACT_ATOMS: atom_id res chain seq x y z
N MET A 1 -51.21 33.27 23.39
CA MET A 1 -51.35 34.44 22.48
C MET A 1 -51.30 35.70 23.33
N ILE A 2 -50.36 36.62 23.09
CA ILE A 2 -50.50 38.09 23.18
C ILE A 2 -49.12 38.72 22.86
N LYS A 3 -49.10 39.51 21.79
CA LYS A 3 -48.07 40.49 21.39
C LYS A 3 -48.38 41.84 22.04
N ARG A 4 -47.37 42.73 22.13
CA ARG A 4 -47.37 44.21 21.84
C ARG A 4 -46.19 44.85 22.60
N ILE A 5 -45.15 45.45 22.02
CA ILE A 5 -45.02 46.62 21.12
C ILE A 5 -45.76 47.88 21.63
N LEU A 6 -45.05 48.88 22.18
CA LEU A 6 -44.76 50.19 21.55
C LEU A 6 -44.22 51.26 22.57
N TYR A 7 -43.00 51.74 22.31
CA TYR A 7 -42.48 53.12 22.31
C TYR A 7 -42.53 54.08 23.52
N THR A 8 -41.36 54.69 23.75
CA THR A 8 -41.16 56.14 24.00
C THR A 8 -39.76 56.50 23.43
N PHE A 9 -39.61 57.01 22.20
CA PHE A 9 -39.45 58.45 21.80
C PHE A 9 -38.58 59.27 22.78
N LEU A 10 -37.55 60.06 22.43
CA LEU A 10 -37.01 60.66 21.19
C LEU A 10 -35.70 61.41 21.59
N PRO A 11 -34.72 61.63 20.69
CA PRO A 11 -33.51 62.45 20.94
C PRO A 11 -33.73 63.92 20.56
N VAL A 12 -32.95 64.89 21.10
CA VAL A 12 -32.41 66.08 20.38
C VAL A 12 -31.25 66.70 21.19
N CYS A 13 -30.16 66.94 20.47
CA CYS A 13 -28.84 67.44 20.85
C CYS A 13 -28.77 68.91 21.31
N LEU A 14 -27.70 69.31 22.05
CA LEU A 14 -26.62 70.22 21.61
C LEU A 14 -25.92 71.02 22.74
N LEU A 15 -24.59 71.14 22.57
CA LEU A 15 -23.67 72.24 22.95
C LEU A 15 -23.33 72.46 24.44
N SER A 16 -22.12 72.07 24.85
CA SER A 16 -20.92 72.95 24.85
C SER A 16 -19.69 72.27 25.49
N ILE A 17 -18.53 72.67 25.02
CA ILE A 17 -17.23 71.99 25.04
C ILE A 17 -16.51 72.08 26.40
N GLY A 18 -15.82 71.00 26.77
CA GLY A 18 -14.48 71.12 27.36
C GLY A 18 -14.15 70.16 28.50
N PHE A 19 -13.71 68.94 28.19
CA PHE A 19 -12.65 68.25 28.95
C PHE A 19 -11.86 67.36 27.99
N ALA A 20 -10.52 67.48 28.08
CA ALA A 20 -9.56 66.70 27.32
C ALA A 20 -9.80 65.20 27.53
N GLY A 21 -9.90 64.45 26.43
CA GLY A 21 -9.95 62.99 26.47
C GLY A 21 -8.57 62.42 26.83
N CYS A 22 -8.55 61.48 27.78
CA CYS A 22 -7.61 60.37 27.65
C CYS A 22 -8.14 59.49 26.52
N GLU A 23 -7.28 59.15 25.57
CA GLU A 23 -7.55 58.05 24.63
C GLU A 23 -7.77 56.78 25.44
N ASP A 24 -8.91 56.11 25.23
CA ASP A 24 -9.06 54.71 25.64
C ASP A 24 -8.02 53.92 24.86
N ASP A 25 -7.02 53.38 25.56
CA ASP A 25 -6.04 52.46 25.01
C ASP A 25 -6.78 51.36 24.24
N ALA A 26 -6.62 51.36 22.92
CA ALA A 26 -7.15 50.32 22.07
C ALA A 26 -6.50 48.99 22.48
N VAL A 27 -7.26 48.13 23.16
CA VAL A 27 -6.83 46.77 23.49
C VAL A 27 -6.55 46.06 22.16
N GLU A 28 -5.28 45.69 21.93
CA GLU A 28 -4.92 44.92 20.73
C GLU A 28 -5.81 43.67 20.64
N PRO A 29 -6.30 43.31 19.44
CA PRO A 29 -7.06 42.09 19.26
C PRO A 29 -6.31 40.90 19.83
N LEU A 30 -7.01 40.01 20.54
CA LEU A 30 -6.42 38.76 21.00
C LEU A 30 -5.83 37.99 19.80
N PRO A 31 -4.71 37.29 19.99
CA PRO A 31 -4.12 36.50 18.92
C PRO A 31 -5.11 35.51 18.35
N GLU A 32 -5.11 35.38 17.01
CA GLU A 32 -6.06 34.55 16.29
C GLU A 32 -5.25 33.58 15.44
N THR A 33 -5.37 32.30 15.74
CA THR A 33 -4.63 31.25 15.05
C THR A 33 -5.00 31.23 13.57
N VAL A 34 -4.00 31.16 12.70
CA VAL A 34 -4.19 30.98 11.26
C VAL A 34 -3.81 29.55 10.86
N PRO A 35 -4.48 28.92 9.90
CA PRO A 35 -4.02 27.65 9.34
C PRO A 35 -2.69 27.87 8.63
N LEU A 36 -1.71 26.99 8.85
CA LEU A 36 -0.38 27.06 8.22
C LEU A 36 -0.15 25.86 7.29
N ILE A 37 0.72 26.03 6.30
CA ILE A 37 1.29 24.94 5.49
C ILE A 37 2.80 25.13 5.37
N VAL A 38 3.55 24.04 5.33
CA VAL A 38 5.00 24.04 5.06
C VAL A 38 5.26 23.42 3.69
N GLU A 39 6.17 24.04 2.94
CA GLU A 39 6.64 23.57 1.63
C GLU A 39 8.17 23.60 1.57
N SER A 40 8.79 22.61 0.95
CA SER A 40 10.23 22.57 0.70
C SER A 40 10.55 22.97 -0.74
N SER A 41 11.65 23.71 -0.96
CA SER A 41 12.10 24.13 -2.30
C SER A 41 12.38 22.97 -3.26
N ALA A 42 12.86 21.84 -2.74
CA ALA A 42 13.05 20.60 -3.47
C ALA A 42 12.97 19.40 -2.51
N LYS A 43 13.01 18.19 -3.07
CA LYS A 43 13.02 16.92 -2.33
C LYS A 43 14.37 16.19 -2.35
N SER A 44 15.27 16.60 -3.23
CA SER A 44 16.61 16.02 -3.36
C SER A 44 17.63 17.13 -3.44
N PHE A 45 18.74 16.94 -2.75
CA PHE A 45 19.82 17.90 -2.66
C PHE A 45 21.19 17.22 -2.71
N VAL A 46 22.21 17.97 -3.10
CA VAL A 46 23.61 17.57 -2.94
C VAL A 46 24.36 18.44 -1.95
N MET A 47 25.49 17.94 -1.46
CA MET A 47 26.38 18.69 -0.57
C MET A 47 26.70 20.07 -1.14
N GLY A 48 26.56 21.10 -0.31
CA GLY A 48 26.78 22.51 -0.68
C GLY A 48 25.56 23.29 -1.17
N GLU A 49 24.42 22.63 -1.45
CA GLU A 49 23.16 23.30 -1.80
C GLU A 49 22.45 23.95 -0.58
N GLU A 50 21.29 24.58 -0.81
CA GLU A 50 20.46 25.22 0.23
C GLU A 50 19.02 24.73 0.13
N LEU A 51 18.50 24.18 1.24
CA LEU A 51 17.08 23.93 1.41
C LEU A 51 16.39 25.24 1.81
N THR A 52 15.30 25.61 1.13
CA THR A 52 14.38 26.65 1.62
C THR A 52 13.09 25.97 2.06
N LEU A 53 12.70 26.18 3.33
CA LEU A 53 11.37 25.85 3.82
C LEU A 53 10.52 27.11 3.82
N THR A 54 9.42 27.08 3.10
CA THR A 54 8.46 28.18 3.08
C THR A 54 7.25 27.81 3.93
N LEU A 55 7.02 28.58 4.99
CA LEU A 55 5.79 28.50 5.78
C LEU A 55 4.81 29.55 5.29
N LYS A 56 3.57 29.15 5.00
CA LYS A 56 2.53 30.04 4.46
C LYS A 56 1.24 29.93 5.24
N VAL A 57 0.50 31.02 5.31
CA VAL A 57 -0.90 31.02 5.73
C VAL A 57 -1.73 30.29 4.66
N ASN A 58 -2.45 29.24 5.06
CA ASN A 58 -3.24 28.38 4.20
C ASN A 58 -4.75 28.54 4.47
N ASP A 59 -5.24 29.77 4.30
CA ASP A 59 -6.66 30.10 4.48
C ASP A 59 -7.36 30.18 3.12
N ALA A 60 -8.00 29.09 2.72
CA ALA A 60 -8.72 29.00 1.44
C ALA A 60 -9.89 30.01 1.33
N LYS A 61 -10.42 30.50 2.46
CA LYS A 61 -11.52 31.48 2.46
C LYS A 61 -11.02 32.91 2.41
N ASN A 62 -9.79 33.15 2.86
CA ASN A 62 -9.14 34.45 2.82
C ASN A 62 -7.65 34.32 2.44
N PRO A 63 -7.33 34.20 1.13
CA PRO A 63 -5.95 33.99 0.67
C PRO A 63 -4.98 35.14 1.00
N GLU A 64 -5.50 36.35 1.24
CA GLU A 64 -4.68 37.52 1.61
C GLU A 64 -4.45 37.64 3.13
N ARG A 65 -4.92 36.66 3.91
CA ARG A 65 -4.77 36.66 5.36
C ARG A 65 -3.29 36.63 5.73
N VAL A 66 -2.94 37.53 6.65
CA VAL A 66 -1.62 37.60 7.29
C VAL A 66 -1.72 37.20 8.75
N THR A 67 -0.57 36.88 9.35
CA THR A 67 -0.47 36.63 10.79
C THR A 67 -0.74 37.90 11.58
N ASN A 68 -1.36 37.77 12.76
CA ASN A 68 -1.66 38.91 13.63
C ASN A 68 -0.74 39.01 14.87
N GLU A 69 0.15 38.03 15.05
CA GLU A 69 1.21 38.03 16.06
C GLU A 69 2.51 37.44 15.50
N ASP A 70 3.61 37.70 16.20
CA ASP A 70 4.85 36.95 16.03
C ASP A 70 4.70 35.60 16.74
N PHE A 71 5.17 34.51 16.13
CA PHE A 71 5.19 33.21 16.79
C PHE A 71 6.41 32.38 16.42
N ASP A 72 6.81 31.50 17.33
CA ASP A 72 7.99 30.66 17.15
C ASP A 72 7.65 29.36 16.40
N ILE A 73 8.51 29.05 15.44
CA ILE A 73 8.55 27.79 14.71
C ILE A 73 9.72 26.99 15.25
N TYR A 74 9.42 25.84 15.82
CA TYR A 74 10.40 24.88 16.32
C TYR A 74 10.75 23.91 15.20
N LEU A 75 12.04 23.76 14.92
CA LEU A 75 12.53 22.89 13.85
C LEU A 75 13.28 21.70 14.43
N THR A 76 13.07 20.54 13.81
CA THR A 76 13.88 19.34 14.04
C THR A 76 14.23 18.72 12.69
N ALA A 77 15.39 18.05 12.62
CA ALA A 77 15.83 17.33 11.43
C ALA A 77 16.28 15.93 11.84
N LYS A 78 15.52 14.91 11.43
CA LYS A 78 15.75 13.53 11.83
C LYS A 78 15.86 12.58 10.64
N ASP A 79 16.70 11.56 10.78
CA ASP A 79 16.66 10.35 9.96
C ASP A 79 16.17 9.20 10.84
N GLY A 80 14.92 8.78 10.65
CA GLY A 80 14.24 7.92 11.63
C GLY A 80 14.14 8.63 12.98
N GLU A 81 14.59 7.99 14.06
CA GLU A 81 14.69 8.64 15.38
C GLU A 81 15.97 9.44 15.61
N LYS A 82 16.96 9.34 14.71
CA LYS A 82 18.27 9.97 14.89
C LYS A 82 18.23 11.45 14.49
N ASP A 83 18.68 12.33 15.39
CA ASP A 83 18.96 13.73 15.03
C ASP A 83 20.14 13.80 14.05
N VAL A 84 19.90 14.39 12.89
CA VAL A 84 20.88 14.57 11.81
C VAL A 84 21.08 16.04 11.46
N SER A 85 20.54 16.98 12.25
CA SER A 85 20.62 18.42 11.99
C SER A 85 22.06 18.91 11.73
N LYS A 86 23.02 18.48 12.55
CA LYS A 86 24.45 18.83 12.41
C LYS A 86 25.19 18.06 11.33
N THR A 87 24.63 16.94 10.88
CA THR A 87 25.20 16.14 9.79
C THR A 87 24.71 16.63 8.43
N ALA A 88 23.45 17.06 8.35
CA ALA A 88 22.80 17.51 7.13
C ALA A 88 23.07 18.99 6.82
N PHE A 89 23.12 19.85 7.84
CA PHE A 89 23.15 21.30 7.65
C PHE A 89 24.38 21.97 8.29
N LYS A 90 24.92 22.99 7.63
CA LYS A 90 26.02 23.83 8.16
C LYS A 90 25.57 24.59 9.41
N ALA A 91 24.34 25.09 9.36
CA ALA A 91 23.68 25.78 10.45
C ALA A 91 22.22 25.34 10.47
N PHE A 92 21.74 24.92 11.63
CA PHE A 92 20.35 24.51 11.82
C PHE A 92 19.77 25.22 13.05
N PRO A 93 18.86 26.18 12.87
CA PRO A 93 18.21 26.83 14.00
C PRO A 93 17.18 25.87 14.60
N SER A 94 17.21 25.66 15.92
CA SER A 94 16.15 24.89 16.61
C SER A 94 14.83 25.67 16.72
N MET A 95 14.88 26.99 16.50
CA MET A 95 13.76 27.90 16.58
C MET A 95 13.98 29.08 15.62
N VAL A 96 12.93 29.49 14.92
CA VAL A 96 12.87 30.74 14.14
C VAL A 96 11.53 31.43 14.39
N THR A 97 11.51 32.76 14.39
CA THR A 97 10.28 33.52 14.63
C THR A 97 9.62 33.89 13.30
N PHE A 98 8.37 33.48 13.12
CA PHE A 98 7.52 33.94 12.04
C PHE A 98 6.98 35.33 12.38
N PRO A 99 7.20 36.35 11.52
CA PRO A 99 6.85 37.72 11.87
C PRO A 99 5.35 38.01 11.73
N LYS A 100 4.85 38.94 12.55
CA LYS A 100 3.52 39.52 12.47
C LYS A 100 3.33 40.25 11.14
N GLY A 101 2.13 40.17 10.58
CA GLY A 101 1.71 40.96 9.42
C GLY A 101 2.18 40.41 8.07
N VAL A 102 2.74 39.20 8.00
CA VAL A 102 3.08 38.55 6.73
C VAL A 102 2.25 37.28 6.51
N SER A 103 2.10 36.87 5.25
CA SER A 103 1.40 35.63 4.86
C SER A 103 2.36 34.49 4.52
N SER A 104 3.66 34.75 4.42
CA SER A 104 4.70 33.77 4.06
C SER A 104 6.04 34.13 4.70
N PHE A 105 6.82 33.12 5.08
CA PHE A 105 8.17 33.27 5.61
C PHE A 105 9.08 32.13 5.14
N ASP A 106 10.27 32.48 4.68
CA ASP A 106 11.27 31.53 4.19
C ASP A 106 12.36 31.27 5.24
N ILE A 107 12.63 29.99 5.49
CA ILE A 107 13.72 29.51 6.34
C ILE A 107 14.77 28.88 5.43
N LYS A 108 15.95 29.48 5.41
CA LYS A 108 17.09 28.99 4.63
C LYS A 108 17.97 28.08 5.48
N LEU A 109 18.18 26.86 5.00
CA LEU A 109 18.91 25.79 5.67
C LEU A 109 20.06 25.33 4.76
N PRO A 110 21.27 25.90 4.91
CA PRO A 110 22.41 25.55 4.06
C PRO A 110 22.92 24.14 4.38
N ILE A 111 23.09 23.30 3.36
CA ILE A 111 23.52 21.90 3.47
C ILE A 111 25.05 21.83 3.59
N THR A 112 25.56 20.87 4.37
CA THR A 112 27.01 20.66 4.56
C THR A 112 27.76 20.51 3.23
N GLU A 113 28.97 21.06 3.13
CA GLU A 113 29.82 20.96 1.94
C GLU A 113 30.54 19.61 1.77
N SER A 114 30.65 18.83 2.85
CA SER A 114 31.34 17.54 2.85
C SER A 114 30.82 16.64 3.99
N GLY A 115 31.17 15.35 3.96
CA GLY A 115 30.88 14.40 5.04
C GLY A 115 29.91 13.27 4.64
N ILE A 116 29.22 13.40 3.51
CA ILE A 116 28.45 12.32 2.90
C ILE A 116 29.37 11.57 1.94
N LYS A 117 29.43 10.24 2.06
CA LYS A 117 30.30 9.39 1.21
C LYS A 117 29.70 9.26 -0.20
N PRO A 118 30.52 8.92 -1.21
CA PRO A 118 30.02 8.62 -2.56
C PRO A 118 28.87 7.60 -2.55
N LYS A 119 27.79 7.90 -3.28
CA LYS A 119 26.54 7.10 -3.39
C LYS A 119 25.75 6.97 -2.08
N GLN A 120 26.21 7.55 -0.98
CA GLN A 120 25.46 7.53 0.27
C GLN A 120 24.30 8.53 0.20
N LYS A 121 23.11 8.08 0.59
CA LYS A 121 21.90 8.91 0.71
C LYS A 121 21.62 9.15 2.20
N LEU A 122 21.48 10.41 2.60
CA LEU A 122 21.02 10.84 3.92
C LEU A 122 19.57 11.30 3.80
N TYR A 123 18.66 10.59 4.45
CA TYR A 123 17.23 10.89 4.42
C TYR A 123 16.90 11.76 5.63
N VAL A 124 16.31 12.93 5.39
CA VAL A 124 16.06 13.90 6.46
C VAL A 124 14.60 14.31 6.45
N ASN A 125 13.91 14.03 7.54
CA ASN A 125 12.59 14.56 7.85
C ASN A 125 12.78 15.86 8.63
N VAL A 126 12.57 16.99 7.95
CA VAL A 126 12.60 18.31 8.61
C VAL A 126 11.19 18.64 9.08
N MET A 127 10.98 18.61 10.39
CA MET A 127 9.66 18.86 10.99
C MET A 127 9.59 20.25 11.59
N SER A 128 8.52 20.97 11.25
CA SER A 128 8.18 22.30 11.74
C SER A 128 6.98 22.20 12.68
N PHE A 129 7.18 22.58 13.93
CA PHE A 129 6.14 22.61 14.95
C PHE A 129 5.87 24.06 15.37
N VAL A 130 4.61 24.44 15.43
CA VAL A 130 4.17 25.76 15.90
C VAL A 130 3.17 25.56 17.03
N ARG A 131 3.48 26.06 18.22
CA ARG A 131 2.65 25.83 19.40
C ARG A 131 1.32 26.58 19.26
N GLY A 132 0.20 25.86 19.36
CA GLY A 132 -1.14 26.44 19.30
C GLY A 132 -1.68 26.62 17.88
N TYR A 133 -0.92 26.25 16.85
CA TYR A 133 -1.33 26.37 15.45
C TYR A 133 -1.48 24.99 14.81
N THR A 134 -2.45 24.88 13.91
CA THR A 134 -2.55 23.73 13.00
C THR A 134 -1.62 23.96 11.82
N VAL A 135 -0.65 23.05 11.64
CA VAL A 135 0.29 23.08 10.53
C VAL A 135 0.00 21.89 9.62
N THR A 136 -0.38 22.16 8.38
CA THR A 136 -0.53 21.17 7.32
C THR A 136 0.84 20.82 6.75
N ASN A 137 1.09 19.53 6.51
CA ASN A 137 2.38 18.99 6.05
C ASN A 137 3.58 19.49 6.89
N PRO A 138 3.53 19.37 8.23
CA PRO A 138 4.57 19.93 9.10
C PRO A 138 5.94 19.29 8.87
N THR A 139 5.97 18.06 8.34
CA THR A 139 7.19 17.32 8.02
C THR A 139 7.48 17.39 6.52
N GLN A 140 8.67 17.86 6.18
CA GLN A 140 9.21 17.83 4.83
C GLN A 140 10.34 16.81 4.76
N SER A 141 10.11 15.71 4.06
CA SER A 141 11.13 14.70 3.79
C SER A 141 11.98 15.09 2.60
N ILE A 142 13.30 15.04 2.77
CA ILE A 142 14.29 15.31 1.72
C ILE A 142 15.39 14.24 1.72
N VAL A 143 16.11 14.13 0.60
CA VAL A 143 17.30 13.27 0.47
C VAL A 143 18.51 14.15 0.15
N ILE A 144 19.63 13.89 0.82
CA ILE A 144 20.92 14.56 0.58
C ILE A 144 21.96 13.52 0.17
N SER A 145 22.67 13.76 -0.92
CA SER A 145 23.77 12.92 -1.41
C SER A 145 25.01 13.75 -1.75
N ASP A 146 26.09 13.11 -2.19
CA ASP A 146 27.24 13.80 -2.76
C ASP A 146 26.97 14.30 -4.19
N LEU A 147 26.22 13.53 -4.99
CA LEU A 147 25.81 13.87 -6.35
C LEU A 147 24.37 13.45 -6.63
N HIS A 148 23.76 14.06 -7.65
CA HIS A 148 22.41 13.71 -8.11
C HIS A 148 22.48 12.50 -9.04
N TYR A 149 22.58 11.29 -8.50
CA TYR A 149 22.77 10.06 -9.28
C TYR A 149 21.60 9.74 -10.23
N THR A 150 21.95 9.20 -11.39
CA THR A 150 21.04 8.62 -12.38
C THR A 150 20.78 7.16 -12.03
N VAL A 151 19.52 6.79 -11.83
CA VAL A 151 19.10 5.40 -11.63
C VAL A 151 18.56 4.84 -12.94
N VAL A 152 18.98 3.63 -13.30
CA VAL A 152 18.40 2.89 -14.44
C VAL A 152 17.64 1.65 -13.95
N SER A 153 16.41 1.48 -14.41
CA SER A 153 15.49 0.44 -13.95
C SER A 153 14.57 -0.06 -15.07
N ILE A 154 13.75 -1.07 -14.77
CA ILE A 154 12.58 -1.40 -15.60
C ILE A 154 11.37 -0.69 -15.01
N LYS A 155 10.72 0.14 -15.83
CA LYS A 155 9.50 0.84 -15.44
C LYS A 155 8.43 -0.17 -15.03
N ASN A 156 7.80 0.09 -13.88
CA ASN A 156 6.74 -0.76 -13.32
C ASN A 156 7.13 -2.23 -13.15
N ASN A 157 8.42 -2.53 -12.95
CA ASN A 157 8.89 -3.89 -12.70
C ASN A 157 10.13 -3.89 -11.80
N SER A 158 9.89 -3.87 -10.50
CA SER A 158 10.93 -3.84 -9.47
C SER A 158 11.59 -5.20 -9.26
N ASP A 159 10.87 -6.27 -9.59
CA ASP A 159 11.38 -7.64 -9.51
C ASP A 159 12.36 -7.94 -10.66
N ARG A 160 12.32 -7.14 -11.74
CA ARG A 160 13.09 -7.33 -12.97
C ARG A 160 12.81 -8.70 -13.58
N VAL A 161 11.54 -9.13 -13.52
CA VAL A 161 11.07 -10.41 -14.04
C VAL A 161 10.08 -10.15 -15.16
N ILE A 162 10.36 -10.66 -16.35
CA ILE A 162 9.48 -10.58 -17.52
C ILE A 162 9.18 -12.00 -18.03
N ASP A 163 8.13 -12.15 -18.82
CA ASP A 163 7.90 -13.37 -19.60
C ASP A 163 8.59 -13.25 -20.97
N GLU A 164 8.89 -14.39 -21.60
CA GLU A 164 9.32 -14.41 -22.98
C GLU A 164 8.30 -13.76 -23.93
N GLY A 165 8.79 -13.02 -24.94
CA GLY A 165 7.95 -12.26 -25.86
C GLY A 165 7.50 -10.89 -25.37
N ASP A 166 7.74 -10.58 -24.09
CA ASP A 166 7.33 -9.34 -23.46
C ASP A 166 7.99 -8.10 -24.08
N GLU A 167 7.19 -7.03 -24.15
CA GLU A 167 7.70 -5.67 -24.20
C GLU A 167 7.90 -5.14 -22.78
N PHE A 168 9.07 -4.58 -22.51
CA PHE A 168 9.38 -3.88 -21.26
C PHE A 168 10.04 -2.53 -21.54
N THR A 169 9.93 -1.60 -20.58
CA THR A 169 10.47 -0.25 -20.73
C THR A 169 11.67 -0.05 -19.80
N ILE A 170 12.84 0.25 -20.38
CA ILE A 170 13.98 0.76 -19.62
C ILE A 170 13.70 2.22 -19.28
N LEU A 171 13.86 2.58 -18.02
CA LEU A 171 13.65 3.92 -17.49
C LEU A 171 14.94 4.39 -16.83
N ALA A 172 15.41 5.56 -17.26
CA ALA A 172 16.49 6.30 -16.61
C ALA A 172 15.92 7.53 -15.91
N GLU A 173 16.27 7.74 -14.66
CA GLU A 173 15.75 8.83 -13.83
C GLU A 173 16.84 9.54 -13.05
N VAL A 174 16.73 10.86 -12.97
CA VAL A 174 17.51 11.73 -12.09
C VAL A 174 16.58 12.48 -11.13
N PRO A 175 17.03 12.79 -9.90
CA PRO A 175 16.16 13.40 -8.90
C PRO A 175 15.78 14.87 -9.21
N VAL A 176 16.63 15.57 -9.97
CA VAL A 176 16.46 16.96 -10.37
C VAL A 176 16.54 17.09 -11.90
N PRO A 177 15.90 18.09 -12.52
CA PRO A 177 15.97 18.26 -13.97
C PRO A 177 17.41 18.46 -14.43
N VAL A 178 17.82 17.81 -15.53
CA VAL A 178 19.17 17.97 -16.06
C VAL A 178 19.34 19.36 -16.70
N THR A 179 20.50 19.98 -16.52
CA THR A 179 20.80 21.32 -17.07
C THR A 179 21.22 21.29 -18.54
N ASP A 180 21.59 20.12 -19.03
CA ASP A 180 22.05 19.85 -20.39
C ASP A 180 21.56 18.45 -20.81
N ASP A 181 21.45 18.19 -22.12
CA ASP A 181 21.14 16.85 -22.63
C ASP A 181 22.15 15.83 -22.08
N MET A 182 21.64 14.77 -21.46
CA MET A 182 22.45 13.75 -20.81
C MET A 182 22.27 12.39 -21.50
N ASP A 183 23.35 11.91 -22.09
CA ASP A 183 23.38 10.61 -22.76
C ASP A 183 23.78 9.47 -21.83
N ILE A 184 23.01 8.39 -21.91
CA ILE A 184 23.26 7.10 -21.26
C ILE A 184 23.44 6.08 -22.37
N HIS A 185 24.62 5.48 -22.45
CA HIS A 185 24.92 4.46 -23.44
C HIS A 185 24.48 3.10 -22.93
N ILE A 186 23.71 2.36 -23.73
CA ILE A 186 23.20 1.03 -23.40
C ILE A 186 23.93 0.00 -24.25
N THR A 187 24.45 -1.04 -23.60
CA THR A 187 25.11 -2.17 -24.28
C THR A 187 24.48 -3.49 -23.83
N VAL A 188 24.11 -4.30 -24.81
CA VAL A 188 23.66 -5.70 -24.62
C VAL A 188 24.83 -6.63 -25.03
N PRO A 189 25.20 -7.63 -24.22
CA PRO A 189 26.18 -8.64 -24.62
C PRO A 189 25.82 -9.28 -25.96
N ASP A 190 26.82 -9.53 -26.81
CA ASP A 190 26.60 -10.01 -28.19
C ASP A 190 25.83 -11.34 -28.22
N GLU A 191 26.16 -12.24 -27.30
CA GLU A 191 25.52 -13.55 -27.12
C GLU A 191 24.06 -13.47 -26.68
N GLN A 192 23.60 -12.32 -26.16
CA GLN A 192 22.23 -12.12 -25.71
C GLN A 192 21.37 -11.34 -26.72
N LYS A 193 21.96 -10.75 -27.76
CA LYS A 193 21.21 -9.95 -28.75
C LYS A 193 20.11 -10.75 -29.44
N ASP A 194 20.32 -12.05 -29.60
CA ASP A 194 19.35 -12.94 -30.21
C ASP A 194 18.10 -13.18 -29.36
N PHE A 195 18.07 -12.82 -28.08
CA PHE A 195 16.84 -12.85 -27.26
C PHE A 195 15.89 -11.69 -27.56
N TYR A 196 16.29 -10.70 -28.36
CA TYR A 196 15.51 -9.49 -28.59
C TYR A 196 14.89 -9.46 -29.99
N VAL A 197 13.61 -9.09 -30.06
CA VAL A 197 12.95 -8.63 -31.29
C VAL A 197 13.34 -7.19 -31.57
N THR A 198 13.38 -6.36 -30.52
CA THR A 198 13.78 -4.96 -30.60
C THR A 198 14.80 -4.68 -29.51
N LEU A 199 16.04 -4.45 -29.93
CA LEU A 199 17.13 -4.07 -29.03
C LEU A 199 16.91 -2.65 -28.49
N PRO A 200 17.39 -2.35 -27.27
CA PRO A 200 17.49 -0.97 -26.84
C PRO A 200 18.43 -0.18 -27.78
N PRO A 201 18.20 1.13 -27.94
CA PRO A 201 19.11 1.98 -28.69
C PRO A 201 20.48 2.04 -27.99
N VAL A 202 21.52 2.34 -28.77
CA VAL A 202 22.87 2.53 -28.22
C VAL A 202 22.93 3.70 -27.24
N THR A 203 22.07 4.71 -27.43
CA THR A 203 22.01 5.91 -26.59
C THR A 203 20.57 6.22 -26.19
N LEU A 204 20.35 6.45 -24.89
CA LEU A 204 19.14 7.00 -24.31
C LEU A 204 19.47 8.38 -23.73
N THR A 205 18.78 9.43 -24.19
CA THR A 205 19.05 10.81 -23.77
C THR A 205 17.96 11.34 -22.83
N ILE A 206 18.34 11.77 -21.63
CA ILE A 206 17.48 12.65 -20.81
C ILE A 206 17.65 14.08 -21.34
N LYS A 207 16.56 14.69 -21.80
CA LYS A 207 16.60 16.03 -22.40
C LYS A 207 16.76 17.12 -21.36
N VAL A 208 17.41 18.23 -21.73
CA VAL A 208 17.50 19.42 -20.90
C VAL A 208 16.14 19.82 -20.32
N GLY A 209 16.09 20.06 -19.01
CA GLY A 209 14.86 20.38 -18.28
C GLY A 209 13.98 19.19 -17.91
N GLU A 210 14.30 17.97 -18.38
CA GLU A 210 13.60 16.74 -18.02
C GLU A 210 14.31 16.00 -16.88
N LYS A 211 13.56 15.10 -16.22
CA LYS A 211 14.08 14.24 -15.15
C LYS A 211 14.25 12.77 -15.54
N SER A 212 13.74 12.39 -16.70
CA SER A 212 13.67 10.99 -17.08
C SER A 212 13.71 10.79 -18.59
N ALA A 213 14.14 9.61 -19.00
CA ALA A 213 13.98 9.11 -20.37
C ALA A 213 13.60 7.63 -20.35
N GLU A 214 12.83 7.22 -21.36
CA GLU A 214 12.29 5.87 -21.46
C GLU A 214 12.54 5.28 -22.84
N VAL A 215 12.76 3.96 -22.89
CA VAL A 215 12.78 3.22 -24.14
C VAL A 215 12.18 1.83 -24.00
N LYS A 216 11.33 1.48 -24.96
CA LYS A 216 10.69 0.17 -25.06
C LYS A 216 11.63 -0.83 -25.73
N VAL A 217 11.67 -2.03 -25.18
CA VAL A 217 12.48 -3.16 -25.61
C VAL A 217 11.56 -4.36 -25.70
N LYS A 218 11.72 -5.20 -26.72
CA LYS A 218 10.87 -6.39 -26.91
C LYS A 218 11.72 -7.64 -27.03
N THR A 219 11.41 -8.65 -26.21
CA THR A 219 12.05 -9.97 -26.26
C THR A 219 11.36 -10.88 -27.28
N LYS A 220 12.05 -11.94 -27.69
CA LYS A 220 11.47 -13.02 -28.50
C LYS A 220 10.72 -13.98 -27.58
N HIS A 221 9.62 -14.52 -28.09
CA HIS A 221 8.98 -15.69 -27.51
C HIS A 221 9.55 -16.92 -28.20
N ASN A 222 10.23 -17.80 -27.46
CA ASN A 222 10.79 -19.01 -27.99
C ASN A 222 9.86 -20.20 -27.75
N MET A 223 9.23 -20.70 -28.81
CA MET A 223 8.26 -21.80 -28.72
C MET A 223 8.89 -23.19 -28.49
N GLU A 224 10.21 -23.29 -28.38
CA GLU A 224 10.93 -24.52 -28.05
C GLU A 224 11.36 -24.43 -26.57
N PRO A 225 11.31 -25.52 -25.77
CA PRO A 225 11.59 -25.44 -24.34
C PRO A 225 13.04 -24.99 -24.09
N THR A 226 13.18 -23.72 -23.73
CA THR A 226 14.43 -23.06 -23.40
C THR A 226 14.29 -22.40 -22.05
N LYS A 227 14.90 -23.02 -21.04
CA LYS A 227 15.01 -22.55 -19.64
C LYS A 227 14.92 -21.02 -19.44
N THR A 228 14.46 -20.60 -18.27
CA THR A 228 14.57 -19.20 -17.80
C THR A 228 15.98 -18.63 -18.00
N GLU A 229 16.07 -17.46 -18.62
CA GLU A 229 17.32 -16.78 -18.93
C GLU A 229 17.52 -15.51 -18.08
N THR A 230 18.78 -15.08 -17.94
CA THR A 230 19.14 -13.79 -17.32
C THR A 230 19.70 -12.86 -18.39
N LEU A 231 18.95 -11.82 -18.72
CA LEU A 231 19.36 -10.78 -19.65
C LEU A 231 20.13 -9.69 -18.90
N THR A 232 21.23 -9.23 -19.47
CA THR A 232 22.13 -8.23 -18.89
C THR A 232 22.14 -6.99 -19.76
N LEU A 233 21.87 -5.83 -19.15
CA LEU A 233 21.97 -4.52 -19.77
C LEU A 233 23.06 -3.73 -19.06
N ASN A 234 24.05 -3.23 -19.81
CA ASN A 234 25.14 -2.42 -19.27
C ASN A 234 24.96 -0.96 -19.68
N PHE A 235 25.28 -0.06 -18.76
CA PHE A 235 25.06 1.37 -18.87
C PHE A 235 26.34 2.14 -18.59
N THR A 236 26.59 3.17 -19.39
CA THR A 236 27.65 4.15 -19.10
C THR A 236 27.16 5.56 -19.38
N THR A 237 27.69 6.53 -18.64
CA THR A 237 27.49 7.96 -18.93
C THR A 237 28.79 8.71 -18.68
N VAL A 238 28.98 9.82 -19.39
CA VAL A 238 30.09 10.75 -19.18
C VAL A 238 29.72 11.90 -18.24
N SER A 239 28.46 11.95 -17.78
CA SER A 239 27.99 12.99 -16.87
C SER A 239 28.66 12.89 -15.51
N ALA A 240 29.49 13.89 -15.16
CA ALA A 240 30.10 14.01 -13.84
C ALA A 240 29.13 14.54 -12.78
N VAL A 241 28.07 15.27 -13.21
CA VAL A 241 27.05 15.85 -12.33
C VAL A 241 25.99 14.83 -11.96
N HIS A 242 25.63 13.96 -12.92
CA HIS A 242 24.60 12.93 -12.79
C HIS A 242 25.16 11.54 -13.13
N PRO A 243 26.18 11.04 -12.41
CA PRO A 243 26.74 9.72 -12.66
C PRO A 243 25.72 8.62 -12.37
N LEU A 244 25.98 7.40 -12.87
CA LEU A 244 25.09 6.25 -12.65
C LEU A 244 25.15 5.73 -11.19
N ASP A 245 23.98 5.49 -10.61
CA ASP A 245 23.84 4.76 -9.34
C ASP A 245 24.18 3.28 -9.56
N ASN A 246 23.67 2.73 -10.67
CA ASN A 246 23.90 1.36 -11.11
C ASN A 246 24.31 1.31 -12.60
N GLU A 247 25.37 0.55 -12.89
CA GLU A 247 25.95 0.41 -14.24
C GLU A 247 25.44 -0.84 -14.98
N THR A 248 24.81 -1.77 -14.25
CA THR A 248 24.28 -3.02 -14.81
C THR A 248 22.86 -3.24 -14.30
N LEU A 249 22.02 -3.77 -15.17
CA LEU A 249 20.68 -4.26 -14.86
C LEU A 249 20.56 -5.70 -15.34
N GLU A 250 20.28 -6.62 -14.42
CA GLU A 250 19.96 -8.02 -14.73
C GLU A 250 18.45 -8.21 -14.68
N VAL A 251 17.92 -8.91 -15.69
CA VAL A 251 16.49 -9.13 -15.90
C VAL A 251 16.26 -10.62 -16.09
N THR A 252 15.43 -11.23 -15.25
CA THR A 252 15.01 -12.62 -15.39
C THR A 252 13.90 -12.71 -16.43
N MET A 253 14.14 -13.45 -17.51
CA MET A 253 13.15 -13.74 -18.55
C MET A 253 12.64 -15.16 -18.38
N LYS A 254 11.36 -15.31 -18.03
CA LYS A 254 10.69 -16.58 -17.80
C LYS A 254 10.34 -17.26 -19.12
N ASP A 255 10.81 -18.49 -19.26
CA ASP A 255 10.39 -19.45 -20.26
C ASP A 255 8.90 -19.79 -20.07
N LEU A 256 8.09 -19.54 -21.10
CA LEU A 256 6.66 -19.84 -21.09
C LEU A 256 6.37 -21.32 -21.43
N GLU A 257 7.31 -21.99 -22.09
CA GLU A 257 7.25 -23.37 -22.55
C GLU A 257 7.84 -24.36 -21.53
N ALA A 258 8.47 -23.86 -20.46
CA ALA A 258 8.99 -24.67 -19.38
C ALA A 258 7.90 -25.61 -18.83
N GLU A 259 8.23 -26.89 -18.63
CA GLU A 259 7.30 -27.83 -18.01
C GLU A 259 6.82 -27.31 -16.64
N LYS A 260 5.55 -27.58 -16.32
CA LYS A 260 5.00 -27.26 -15.01
C LYS A 260 5.76 -28.02 -13.94
N GLY A 261 6.16 -27.31 -12.90
CA GLY A 261 6.82 -27.88 -11.74
C GLY A 261 5.84 -28.63 -10.84
N ASP A 262 6.22 -28.80 -9.57
CA ASP A 262 5.37 -29.41 -8.56
C ASP A 262 4.04 -28.66 -8.38
N GLY A 263 2.93 -29.41 -8.22
CA GLY A 263 1.59 -28.89 -8.05
C GLY A 263 1.44 -27.84 -6.95
N ILE A 264 2.17 -27.98 -5.84
CA ILE A 264 2.10 -27.05 -4.71
C ILE A 264 3.03 -25.84 -4.87
N LEU A 265 4.02 -25.89 -5.77
CA LEU A 265 5.04 -24.85 -5.95
C LEU A 265 4.86 -24.02 -7.23
N ASP A 266 4.00 -24.45 -8.15
CA ASP A 266 3.83 -23.82 -9.45
C ASP A 266 2.39 -23.33 -9.66
N GLU A 267 2.20 -22.01 -9.60
CA GLU A 267 0.91 -21.35 -9.84
C GLU A 267 0.32 -21.63 -11.23
N ARG A 268 1.13 -22.11 -12.20
CA ARG A 268 0.66 -22.45 -13.54
C ARG A 268 -0.32 -23.61 -13.59
N TRP A 269 -0.44 -24.36 -12.50
CA TRP A 269 -1.48 -25.38 -12.35
C TRP A 269 -2.88 -24.79 -12.20
N VAL A 270 -3.02 -23.55 -11.72
CA VAL A 270 -4.33 -22.87 -11.66
C VAL A 270 -4.57 -22.06 -12.93
N TYR A 271 -3.61 -21.23 -13.35
CA TYR A 271 -3.71 -20.43 -14.58
C TYR A 271 -2.46 -20.60 -15.42
N GLU A 272 -2.60 -20.84 -16.73
CA GLU A 272 -1.43 -20.93 -17.61
C GLU A 272 -0.54 -19.68 -17.55
N ARG A 273 -1.17 -18.50 -17.43
CA ARG A 273 -0.51 -17.20 -17.26
C ARG A 273 -1.05 -16.50 -16.00
N PRO A 274 -0.51 -16.80 -14.81
CA PRO A 274 -1.04 -16.31 -13.54
C PRO A 274 -1.07 -14.79 -13.40
N GLY A 275 -0.12 -14.08 -14.02
CA GLY A 275 -0.02 -12.63 -14.01
C GLY A 275 -0.83 -11.91 -15.11
N ILE A 276 -1.66 -12.63 -15.89
CA ILE A 276 -2.50 -11.99 -16.90
C ILE A 276 -3.60 -11.17 -16.23
N ALA A 277 -3.78 -9.92 -16.66
CA ALA A 277 -4.78 -9.04 -16.08
C ALA A 277 -6.17 -9.38 -16.60
N PHE A 278 -7.17 -9.43 -15.72
CA PHE A 278 -8.57 -9.51 -16.14
C PHE A 278 -9.16 -8.13 -16.32
N ALA A 279 -9.86 -7.90 -17.42
CA ALA A 279 -10.52 -6.64 -17.72
C ALA A 279 -12.03 -6.81 -17.93
N SER A 280 -12.85 -5.95 -17.32
CA SER A 280 -14.26 -5.84 -17.74
C SER A 280 -14.38 -5.16 -19.10
N SER A 281 -15.50 -5.38 -19.80
CA SER A 281 -15.76 -4.77 -21.11
C SER A 281 -15.58 -3.24 -21.11
N GLY A 282 -15.96 -2.57 -20.01
CA GLY A 282 -15.83 -1.12 -19.87
C GLY A 282 -14.39 -0.63 -19.63
N ARG A 283 -13.47 -1.52 -19.27
CA ARG A 283 -12.07 -1.20 -18.95
C ARG A 283 -11.06 -1.84 -19.91
N LEU A 284 -11.51 -2.78 -20.74
CA LEU A 284 -10.70 -3.55 -21.69
C LEU A 284 -9.76 -2.69 -22.55
N ALA A 285 -10.26 -1.61 -23.15
CA ALA A 285 -9.44 -0.75 -24.00
C ALA A 285 -8.32 -0.03 -23.22
N ALA A 286 -8.61 0.43 -21.99
CA ALA A 286 -7.64 1.07 -21.13
C ALA A 286 -6.58 0.07 -20.65
N ALA A 287 -7.01 -1.13 -20.26
CA ALA A 287 -6.12 -2.23 -19.87
C ALA A 287 -5.16 -2.58 -21.02
N LYS A 288 -5.67 -2.80 -22.22
CA LYS A 288 -4.86 -3.14 -23.40
C LYS A 288 -3.88 -2.04 -23.79
N THR A 289 -4.28 -0.78 -23.65
CA THR A 289 -3.39 0.37 -23.87
C THR A 289 -2.22 0.37 -22.88
N GLN A 290 -2.46 -0.03 -21.63
CA GLN A 290 -1.46 0.00 -20.57
C GLN A 290 -0.55 -1.24 -20.58
N TYR A 291 -1.09 -2.43 -20.80
CA TYR A 291 -0.37 -3.70 -20.64
C TYR A 291 -0.11 -4.46 -21.94
N GLY A 292 -0.77 -4.10 -23.04
CA GLY A 292 -0.72 -4.83 -24.30
C GLY A 292 -1.90 -5.80 -24.48
N ASP A 293 -2.20 -6.13 -25.73
CA ASP A 293 -3.32 -7.00 -26.10
C ASP A 293 -3.20 -8.42 -25.57
N ASP A 294 -1.97 -8.94 -25.52
CA ASP A 294 -1.65 -10.31 -25.11
C ASP A 294 -1.59 -10.48 -23.59
N LYS A 295 -1.64 -9.38 -22.81
CA LYS A 295 -1.55 -9.40 -21.35
C LYS A 295 -2.88 -9.13 -20.64
N VAL A 296 -3.96 -9.06 -21.39
CA VAL A 296 -5.29 -8.71 -20.87
C VAL A 296 -6.34 -9.65 -21.42
N VAL A 297 -7.14 -10.23 -20.53
CA VAL A 297 -8.30 -11.07 -20.87
C VAL A 297 -9.57 -10.34 -20.51
N GLU A 298 -10.51 -10.22 -21.46
CA GLU A 298 -11.86 -9.76 -21.14
C GLU A 298 -12.59 -10.83 -20.35
N MET A 299 -13.16 -10.47 -19.20
CA MET A 299 -13.99 -11.37 -18.39
C MET A 299 -15.40 -10.81 -18.18
N LYS A 300 -16.39 -11.71 -18.08
CA LYS A 300 -17.79 -11.42 -17.79
C LYS A 300 -18.31 -12.38 -16.73
N GLU A 301 -19.31 -11.94 -15.99
CA GLU A 301 -20.00 -12.84 -15.05
C GLU A 301 -20.52 -14.06 -15.81
N LEU A 302 -20.33 -15.22 -15.18
CA LEU A 302 -20.66 -16.56 -15.69
C LEU A 302 -19.75 -17.09 -16.81
N ASP A 303 -18.69 -16.37 -17.20
CA ASP A 303 -17.66 -16.95 -18.07
C ASP A 303 -17.05 -18.18 -17.39
N PRO A 304 -16.77 -19.28 -18.12
CA PRO A 304 -16.11 -20.44 -17.54
C PRO A 304 -14.77 -20.08 -16.91
N HIS A 305 -14.38 -20.80 -15.85
CA HIS A 305 -13.04 -20.68 -15.30
C HIS A 305 -11.98 -20.91 -16.40
N PRO A 306 -10.90 -20.12 -16.50
CA PRO A 306 -9.90 -20.30 -17.56
C PRO A 306 -9.18 -21.66 -17.53
N ASN A 307 -9.01 -22.24 -16.34
CA ASN A 307 -8.62 -23.63 -16.17
C ASN A 307 -9.71 -24.60 -16.66
N THR A 308 -9.37 -25.49 -17.59
CA THR A 308 -10.31 -26.43 -18.22
C THR A 308 -10.94 -27.42 -17.23
N ASP A 309 -10.20 -27.90 -16.24
CA ASP A 309 -10.72 -28.86 -15.25
C ASP A 309 -11.71 -28.17 -14.30
N LEU A 310 -11.39 -26.95 -13.85
CA LEU A 310 -12.30 -26.15 -13.02
C LEU A 310 -13.55 -25.71 -13.80
N ALA A 311 -13.42 -25.37 -15.08
CA ALA A 311 -14.57 -25.10 -15.95
C ALA A 311 -15.46 -26.35 -16.11
N THR A 312 -14.85 -27.52 -16.31
CA THR A 312 -15.57 -28.80 -16.41
C THR A 312 -16.29 -29.15 -15.11
N ALA A 313 -15.70 -28.81 -13.96
CA ALA A 313 -16.33 -28.92 -12.66
C ALA A 313 -17.47 -27.90 -12.42
N GLY A 314 -17.67 -26.96 -13.35
CA GLY A 314 -18.79 -26.01 -13.34
C GLY A 314 -18.48 -24.64 -12.74
N TRP A 315 -17.22 -24.35 -12.39
CA TRP A 315 -16.81 -23.06 -11.86
C TRP A 315 -16.90 -21.96 -12.92
N LYS A 316 -17.57 -20.86 -12.57
CA LYS A 316 -17.78 -19.71 -13.46
C LYS A 316 -17.46 -18.40 -12.77
N PHE A 317 -16.89 -17.47 -13.52
CA PHE A 317 -16.44 -16.19 -13.02
C PHE A 317 -17.59 -15.40 -12.39
N TYR A 318 -17.37 -14.83 -11.22
CA TYR A 318 -18.36 -14.05 -10.49
C TYR A 318 -17.96 -12.59 -10.34
N ASN A 319 -16.75 -12.35 -9.84
CA ASN A 319 -16.16 -11.02 -9.74
C ASN A 319 -14.66 -11.14 -9.45
N ALA A 320 -13.92 -10.05 -9.60
CA ALA A 320 -12.54 -9.97 -9.17
C ALA A 320 -12.20 -8.58 -8.61
N TRP A 321 -11.13 -8.54 -7.82
CA TRP A 321 -10.38 -7.34 -7.50
C TRP A 321 -9.01 -7.48 -8.16
N GLU A 322 -8.81 -6.76 -9.26
CA GLU A 322 -7.54 -6.67 -9.97
C GLU A 322 -6.86 -5.37 -9.51
N PHE A 323 -5.66 -5.44 -8.94
CA PHE A 323 -4.99 -4.25 -8.44
C PHE A 323 -4.24 -3.47 -9.54
N HIS A 324 -4.30 -3.94 -10.78
CA HIS A 324 -3.79 -3.25 -11.95
C HIS A 324 -4.50 -1.89 -12.16
N SER A 325 -3.70 -0.83 -12.24
CA SER A 325 -4.21 0.55 -12.18
C SER A 325 -4.71 1.08 -13.54
N PHE A 326 -5.59 0.35 -14.24
CA PHE A 326 -6.11 0.78 -15.55
C PHE A 326 -7.52 1.43 -15.46
N GLY A 327 -7.60 2.69 -15.88
CA GLY A 327 -8.83 3.49 -15.94
C GLY A 327 -8.99 4.53 -14.82
N ASN A 328 -10.22 5.03 -14.61
CA ASN A 328 -10.49 6.19 -13.76
C ASN A 328 -10.37 5.91 -12.26
N THR A 329 -9.80 6.91 -11.58
CA THR A 329 -9.38 6.95 -10.18
C THR A 329 -10.51 6.77 -9.17
N GLY A 330 -11.70 7.32 -9.43
CA GLY A 330 -12.82 7.34 -8.45
C GLY A 330 -13.43 5.98 -8.09
N ASP A 331 -13.10 4.93 -8.84
CA ASP A 331 -13.65 3.59 -8.64
C ASP A 331 -12.74 2.69 -7.82
N MET A 332 -11.45 2.69 -8.12
CA MET A 332 -10.48 1.73 -7.61
C MET A 332 -9.72 2.24 -6.39
N TRP A 333 -9.32 3.52 -6.35
CA TRP A 333 -8.49 4.07 -5.26
C TRP A 333 -8.82 5.51 -4.87
N ASN A 334 -8.34 5.92 -3.71
CA ASN A 334 -8.74 7.16 -3.02
C ASN A 334 -8.31 8.51 -3.65
N THR A 335 -7.54 8.52 -4.74
CA THR A 335 -6.88 9.75 -5.27
C THR A 335 -6.87 9.81 -6.79
N ASN A 336 -6.82 11.02 -7.37
CA ASN A 336 -6.81 11.27 -8.82
C ASN A 336 -5.49 10.88 -9.54
N GLY A 337 -4.83 9.82 -9.08
CA GLY A 337 -3.63 9.24 -9.69
C GLY A 337 -2.32 9.68 -9.04
N ALA A 338 -2.31 10.81 -8.31
CA ALA A 338 -1.14 11.35 -7.61
C ALA A 338 -0.84 10.67 -6.25
N GLY A 339 -1.66 9.73 -5.81
CA GLY A 339 -1.59 9.19 -4.45
C GLY A 339 -2.11 10.18 -3.40
N ASN A 340 -2.24 9.71 -2.15
CA ASN A 340 -2.60 10.56 -1.01
C ASN A 340 -1.38 11.36 -0.52
N SER A 341 -1.43 11.96 0.67
CA SER A 341 -0.31 12.73 1.23
C SER A 341 1.01 11.96 1.38
N TRP A 342 0.96 10.62 1.31
CA TRP A 342 2.11 9.72 1.35
C TRP A 342 2.53 9.20 -0.03
N GLY A 343 1.86 9.66 -1.10
CA GLY A 343 2.04 9.15 -2.46
C GLY A 343 1.36 7.80 -2.72
N ASN A 344 0.52 7.33 -1.81
CA ASN A 344 -0.09 6.00 -1.89
C ASN A 344 -1.48 6.00 -2.55
N LYS A 345 -1.76 5.01 -3.39
CA LYS A 345 -3.07 4.67 -3.95
C LYS A 345 -3.72 3.60 -3.07
N VAL A 346 -4.74 3.95 -2.29
CA VAL A 346 -5.41 2.99 -1.38
C VAL A 346 -6.69 2.45 -2.00
N PRO A 347 -6.95 1.12 -1.98
CA PRO A 347 -8.15 0.53 -2.55
C PRO A 347 -9.43 1.06 -1.89
N LEU A 348 -10.40 1.50 -2.70
CA LEU A 348 -11.74 1.93 -2.22
C LEU A 348 -12.75 0.80 -2.12
N PHE A 349 -12.44 -0.34 -2.74
CA PHE A 349 -13.23 -1.58 -2.70
C PHE A 349 -12.78 -2.52 -1.56
N LEU A 350 -11.97 -2.01 -0.64
CA LEU A 350 -11.65 -2.63 0.63
C LEU A 350 -11.82 -1.57 1.72
N ALA A 351 -12.25 -1.98 2.91
CA ALA A 351 -12.48 -1.10 4.05
C ALA A 351 -11.43 -1.33 5.14
N ASP A 352 -11.22 -0.34 6.00
CA ASP A 352 -10.19 -0.40 7.05
C ASP A 352 -10.55 -1.44 8.13
N ARG A 353 -9.68 -2.44 8.34
CA ARG A 353 -9.82 -3.41 9.44
C ARG A 353 -9.14 -2.88 10.71
N ASN A 354 -9.61 -1.73 11.20
CA ASN A 354 -9.02 -1.03 12.34
C ASN A 354 -9.68 -1.34 13.70
N THR A 355 -10.01 -2.62 13.96
CA THR A 355 -10.53 -3.02 15.27
C THR A 355 -9.49 -2.82 16.38
N VAL A 356 -9.92 -2.82 17.65
CA VAL A 356 -9.00 -2.68 18.79
C VAL A 356 -7.94 -3.79 18.80
N ILE A 357 -8.33 -5.03 18.49
CA ILE A 357 -7.46 -6.21 18.53
C ILE A 357 -6.33 -6.10 17.49
N VAL A 358 -6.66 -5.71 16.25
CA VAL A 358 -5.65 -5.49 15.19
C VAL A 358 -4.66 -4.40 15.60
N GLN A 359 -5.09 -3.45 16.42
CA GLN A 359 -4.30 -2.31 16.84
C GLN A 359 -3.66 -2.44 18.24
N ASN A 360 -3.49 -3.67 18.75
CA ASN A 360 -2.85 -3.87 20.06
C ASN A 360 -1.37 -3.43 20.06
N HIS A 361 -0.65 -3.67 18.96
CA HIS A 361 0.79 -3.44 18.85
C HIS A 361 1.19 -2.44 17.76
N ALA A 362 0.42 -2.37 16.67
CA ALA A 362 0.64 -1.45 15.56
C ALA A 362 -0.59 -0.58 15.32
N ALA A 363 -0.42 0.65 14.86
CA ALA A 363 -1.53 1.48 14.43
C ALA A 363 -1.94 1.11 13.01
N CYS A 364 -3.24 0.84 12.80
CA CYS A 364 -3.76 0.55 11.47
C CYS A 364 -3.99 1.87 10.72
N VAL A 365 -3.08 2.22 9.80
CA VAL A 365 -3.11 3.46 9.02
C VAL A 365 -2.93 3.11 7.54
N ASN A 366 -3.98 2.57 6.92
CA ASN A 366 -3.95 2.07 5.53
C ASN A 366 -3.47 3.13 4.53
N VAL A 367 -3.80 4.40 4.76
CA VAL A 367 -3.33 5.53 3.93
C VAL A 367 -1.81 5.66 3.90
N GLN A 368 -1.11 5.22 4.93
CA GLN A 368 0.34 5.31 5.01
C GLN A 368 1.02 3.97 4.69
N PHE A 369 0.47 2.85 5.18
CA PHE A 369 1.16 1.55 5.11
C PHE A 369 0.60 0.60 4.04
N SER A 370 -0.15 1.12 3.07
CA SER A 370 -0.57 0.35 1.90
C SER A 370 -0.48 1.16 0.62
N ASN A 371 -0.23 0.48 -0.50
CA ASN A 371 -0.20 1.10 -1.82
C ASN A 371 -0.57 0.09 -2.91
N ILE A 372 -1.49 0.45 -3.80
CA ILE A 372 -1.62 -0.18 -5.11
C ILE A 372 -0.47 0.35 -5.96
N THR A 373 0.46 -0.53 -6.29
CA THR A 373 1.68 -0.16 -7.03
C THR A 373 1.37 0.09 -8.50
N ASP A 374 2.25 0.81 -9.19
CA ASP A 374 2.14 1.01 -10.65
C ASP A 374 2.35 -0.28 -11.45
N GLN A 375 2.84 -1.34 -10.80
CA GLN A 375 2.98 -2.70 -11.36
C GLN A 375 1.65 -3.46 -11.33
N GLY A 376 0.72 -3.02 -10.47
CA GLY A 376 -0.63 -3.56 -10.41
C GLY A 376 -0.90 -4.57 -9.30
N TYR A 377 -0.18 -4.49 -8.19
CA TYR A 377 -0.50 -5.26 -6.97
C TYR A 377 -0.71 -4.35 -5.76
N LEU A 378 -1.53 -4.78 -4.81
CA LEU A 378 -1.61 -4.18 -3.49
C LEU A 378 -0.39 -4.61 -2.67
N LYS A 379 0.36 -3.63 -2.16
CA LYS A 379 1.41 -3.81 -1.17
C LYS A 379 0.90 -3.33 0.18
N MET A 380 0.98 -4.18 1.19
CA MET A 380 0.73 -3.86 2.60
C MET A 380 2.03 -4.07 3.37
N ILE A 381 2.44 -3.11 4.18
CA ILE A 381 3.70 -3.17 4.94
C ILE A 381 3.46 -2.96 6.43
N GLU A 382 4.41 -3.42 7.24
CA GLU A 382 4.49 -3.09 8.67
C GLU A 382 5.88 -2.54 8.99
N MET A 383 5.93 -1.40 9.68
CA MET A 383 7.19 -0.70 9.98
C MET A 383 7.20 -0.17 11.40
N LYS A 384 8.40 -0.06 11.99
CA LYS A 384 8.65 0.57 13.29
C LYS A 384 8.64 2.11 13.17
N VAL A 385 7.51 2.62 12.70
CA VAL A 385 7.25 4.05 12.53
C VAL A 385 6.18 4.44 13.55
N PRO A 386 6.51 5.25 14.58
CA PRO A 386 5.55 5.67 15.58
C PRO A 386 4.30 6.28 14.95
N SER A 387 3.15 5.72 15.27
CA SER A 387 1.89 5.99 14.58
C SER A 387 0.74 6.05 15.58
N LYS A 388 -0.32 6.79 15.22
CA LYS A 388 -1.54 6.89 16.03
C LYS A 388 -2.61 5.93 15.53
N GLY A 389 -3.18 5.16 16.44
CA GLY A 389 -4.32 4.28 16.15
C GLY A 389 -5.48 5.05 15.53
N THR A 390 -6.30 4.35 14.75
CA THR A 390 -7.49 4.87 14.06
C THR A 390 -8.78 4.21 14.56
N GLY A 391 -9.93 4.76 14.17
CA GLY A 391 -11.24 4.18 14.52
C GLY A 391 -11.42 4.02 16.04
N PRO A 392 -11.83 2.83 16.53
CA PRO A 392 -11.99 2.55 17.97
C PRO A 392 -10.72 2.72 18.83
N ALA A 393 -9.53 2.77 18.23
CA ALA A 393 -8.25 3.01 18.92
C ALA A 393 -7.69 4.42 18.67
N ALA A 394 -8.51 5.36 18.21
CA ALA A 394 -8.11 6.72 17.87
C ALA A 394 -7.27 7.40 18.96
N GLY A 395 -6.14 7.98 18.56
CA GLY A 395 -5.27 8.80 19.41
C GLY A 395 -4.32 8.01 20.31
N LYS A 396 -4.40 6.67 20.35
CA LYS A 396 -3.45 5.82 21.07
C LYS A 396 -2.14 5.72 20.28
N ASP A 397 -1.02 5.99 20.94
CA ASP A 397 0.30 5.86 20.34
C ASP A 397 0.70 4.38 20.25
N ARG A 398 1.39 4.05 19.15
CA ARG A 398 1.96 2.76 18.82
C ARG A 398 3.35 2.96 18.24
N ASP A 399 4.26 2.04 18.54
CA ASP A 399 5.62 2.08 18.03
C ASP A 399 5.70 1.66 16.55
N TYR A 400 4.69 0.94 16.08
CA TYR A 400 4.58 0.44 14.72
C TYR A 400 3.36 1.01 14.02
N GLY A 401 3.44 1.10 12.70
CA GLY A 401 2.33 1.36 11.80
C GLY A 401 2.17 0.21 10.81
N THR A 402 0.92 -0.10 10.48
CA THR A 402 0.55 -1.27 9.66
C THR A 402 -0.66 -0.99 8.78
N ALA A 403 -0.93 -1.90 7.85
CA ALA A 403 -2.15 -1.95 7.06
C ALA A 403 -2.98 -3.21 7.35
N ALA A 404 -4.30 -3.04 7.36
CA ALA A 404 -5.26 -4.12 7.47
C ALA A 404 -6.57 -3.77 6.77
N PHE A 405 -7.10 -4.69 5.98
CA PHE A 405 -8.31 -4.50 5.19
C PHE A 405 -9.36 -5.56 5.47
N TYR A 406 -10.61 -5.22 5.20
CA TYR A 406 -11.69 -6.18 5.05
C TYR A 406 -12.58 -5.87 3.85
N GLY A 407 -13.27 -6.89 3.37
CA GLY A 407 -14.28 -6.79 2.32
C GLY A 407 -15.30 -7.91 2.41
N CYS A 408 -16.05 -8.06 1.34
CA CYS A 408 -17.15 -9.01 1.18
C CYS A 408 -18.31 -8.80 2.15
N GLY A 409 -19.39 -9.52 1.87
CA GLY A 409 -20.63 -9.54 2.63
C GLY A 409 -21.73 -8.65 2.05
N VAL A 410 -22.96 -8.81 2.52
CA VAL A 410 -24.14 -8.24 1.84
C VAL A 410 -24.91 -7.24 2.71
N ASN A 411 -26.02 -6.72 2.17
CA ASN A 411 -26.96 -5.82 2.84
C ASN A 411 -26.45 -4.39 3.10
N THR A 412 -25.38 -3.98 2.42
CA THR A 412 -24.93 -2.59 2.34
C THR A 412 -24.53 -2.25 0.91
N THR A 413 -24.54 -0.97 0.55
CA THR A 413 -24.10 -0.50 -0.78
C THR A 413 -22.61 -0.15 -0.84
N TYR A 414 -21.85 -0.43 0.23
CA TYR A 414 -20.42 -0.12 0.29
C TYR A 414 -19.64 -0.88 -0.77
N LYS A 415 -18.68 -0.21 -1.42
CA LYS A 415 -17.86 -0.81 -2.49
C LYS A 415 -17.13 -2.09 -2.05
N ALA A 416 -16.75 -2.16 -0.76
CA ALA A 416 -16.12 -3.33 -0.17
C ALA A 416 -16.99 -4.60 -0.16
N ASN A 417 -18.30 -4.46 -0.33
CA ASN A 417 -19.27 -5.55 -0.36
C ASN A 417 -19.57 -6.02 -1.80
N SER A 418 -18.58 -6.04 -2.70
CA SER A 418 -18.78 -6.37 -4.13
C SER A 418 -18.76 -7.87 -4.45
N GLN A 419 -18.39 -8.69 -3.47
CA GLN A 419 -18.32 -10.14 -3.57
C GLN A 419 -19.03 -10.79 -2.36
N LEU A 420 -19.69 -11.91 -2.58
CA LEU A 420 -20.33 -12.74 -1.57
C LEU A 420 -19.56 -14.05 -1.47
N ILE A 421 -19.23 -14.48 -0.26
CA ILE A 421 -18.57 -15.75 0.01
C ILE A 421 -19.55 -16.64 0.78
N SER A 422 -20.16 -17.58 0.07
CA SER A 422 -21.21 -18.46 0.57
C SER A 422 -21.12 -19.84 -0.07
N GLU A 423 -22.08 -20.74 0.19
CA GLU A 423 -22.08 -22.07 -0.43
C GLU A 423 -22.05 -22.00 -1.96
N GLY A 424 -21.18 -22.80 -2.58
CA GLY A 424 -20.93 -22.81 -4.02
C GLY A 424 -19.95 -21.75 -4.49
N CYS A 425 -19.10 -21.22 -3.60
CA CYS A 425 -18.07 -20.22 -3.89
C CYS A 425 -16.67 -20.85 -4.01
N ARG A 426 -15.86 -20.36 -4.95
CA ARG A 426 -14.41 -20.55 -4.97
C ARG A 426 -13.74 -19.17 -5.01
N MET A 427 -12.89 -18.89 -4.04
CA MET A 427 -12.10 -17.66 -3.98
C MET A 427 -10.63 -18.01 -4.14
N GLU A 428 -9.95 -17.31 -5.03
CA GLU A 428 -8.54 -17.49 -5.36
C GLU A 428 -7.80 -16.17 -5.17
N ILE A 429 -6.62 -16.23 -4.54
CA ILE A 429 -5.82 -15.07 -4.20
C ILE A 429 -4.39 -15.33 -4.63
N ARG A 430 -3.89 -14.53 -5.58
CA ARG A 430 -2.47 -14.55 -5.94
C ARG A 430 -1.71 -13.59 -5.04
N ALA A 431 -0.90 -14.14 -4.15
CA ALA A 431 -0.20 -13.37 -3.12
C ALA A 431 1.20 -13.89 -2.82
N ARG A 432 1.99 -13.05 -2.16
CA ARG A 432 3.32 -13.40 -1.62
C ARG A 432 3.63 -12.61 -0.36
N LEU A 433 4.50 -13.17 0.48
CA LEU A 433 4.94 -12.58 1.74
C LEU A 433 6.45 -12.35 1.74
N ARG A 434 6.88 -11.09 1.74
CA ARG A 434 8.30 -10.70 1.65
C ARG A 434 8.80 -10.00 2.92
N GLY A 435 10.10 -9.76 2.97
CA GLY A 435 10.78 -9.13 4.11
C GLY A 435 11.05 -10.06 5.28
N GLU A 436 11.48 -9.45 6.38
CA GLU A 436 11.74 -10.07 7.67
C GLU A 436 10.42 -10.25 8.42
N LYS A 437 9.83 -11.44 8.30
CA LYS A 437 8.48 -11.75 8.78
C LYS A 437 8.45 -12.20 10.23
N ASN A 438 9.62 -12.26 10.88
CA ASN A 438 9.77 -12.81 12.21
C ASN A 438 8.93 -12.03 13.22
N GLY A 439 7.92 -12.68 13.75
CA GLY A 439 7.04 -12.18 14.78
C GLY A 439 5.64 -11.80 14.31
N PHE A 440 5.49 -11.41 13.05
CA PHE A 440 4.19 -11.04 12.50
C PHE A 440 3.37 -12.27 12.12
N ASN A 441 2.05 -12.11 12.16
CA ASN A 441 1.11 -13.09 11.61
C ASN A 441 0.42 -12.53 10.38
N MET A 442 1.12 -12.58 9.25
CA MET A 442 0.52 -12.13 7.99
C MET A 442 -0.56 -13.13 7.58
N GLY A 443 -1.76 -12.60 7.36
CA GLY A 443 -2.99 -13.38 7.26
C GLY A 443 -3.87 -12.94 6.07
N ILE A 444 -4.37 -13.94 5.35
CA ILE A 444 -5.45 -13.87 4.37
C ILE A 444 -6.52 -14.85 4.87
N TRP A 445 -7.65 -14.33 5.30
CA TRP A 445 -8.61 -15.12 6.06
C TRP A 445 -10.05 -14.70 5.78
N LEU A 446 -10.97 -15.60 6.09
CA LEU A 446 -12.40 -15.40 6.03
C LEU A 446 -12.98 -15.51 7.43
N ILE A 447 -13.99 -14.71 7.76
CA ILE A 447 -14.67 -14.83 9.05
C ILE A 447 -16.16 -14.53 8.92
N SER A 448 -16.99 -15.22 9.71
CA SER A 448 -18.40 -14.89 9.88
C SER A 448 -18.59 -13.45 10.36
N ASP A 449 -19.72 -12.84 10.02
CA ASP A 449 -20.04 -11.46 10.43
C ASP A 449 -20.03 -11.29 11.96
N GLU A 450 -19.14 -10.42 12.45
CA GLU A 450 -18.90 -10.17 13.88
C GLU A 450 -19.92 -9.22 14.53
N SER A 451 -20.98 -8.78 13.82
CA SER A 451 -22.01 -7.86 14.34
C SER A 451 -22.84 -8.41 15.52
N GLY A 452 -22.51 -9.59 16.04
CA GLY A 452 -23.15 -10.22 17.20
C GLY A 452 -24.54 -10.77 16.93
N LYS A 453 -25.00 -10.75 15.67
CA LYS A 453 -26.30 -11.29 15.24
C LYS A 453 -26.28 -12.80 14.99
N TYR A 454 -25.10 -13.41 14.96
CA TYR A 454 -24.88 -14.80 14.58
C TYR A 454 -24.32 -15.59 15.75
N ASN A 455 -24.85 -16.80 15.95
CA ASN A 455 -24.65 -17.60 17.17
C ASN A 455 -23.47 -18.59 17.07
N THR A 456 -22.72 -18.57 15.98
CA THR A 456 -21.66 -19.54 15.69
C THR A 456 -20.44 -18.85 15.09
N TYR A 457 -19.30 -19.54 15.19
CA TYR A 457 -18.00 -19.05 14.75
C TYR A 457 -17.54 -19.83 13.52
N THR A 458 -17.41 -19.12 12.40
CA THR A 458 -16.79 -19.64 11.17
C THR A 458 -15.59 -18.78 10.83
N GLU A 459 -14.41 -19.37 10.77
CA GLU A 459 -13.18 -18.69 10.34
C GLU A 459 -12.40 -19.63 9.42
N VAL A 460 -11.79 -19.07 8.38
CA VAL A 460 -10.96 -19.80 7.42
C VAL A 460 -9.66 -19.04 7.24
N ASP A 461 -8.56 -19.63 7.64
CA ASP A 461 -7.22 -19.14 7.38
C ASP A 461 -6.80 -19.68 6.01
N ILE A 462 -7.03 -18.90 4.95
CA ILE A 462 -6.60 -19.26 3.59
C ILE A 462 -5.07 -19.24 3.49
N LEU A 463 -4.46 -18.30 4.22
CA LEU A 463 -3.05 -18.26 4.51
C LEU A 463 -2.85 -17.55 5.85
N GLU A 464 -2.25 -18.22 6.80
CA GLU A 464 -1.58 -17.60 7.94
C GLU A 464 -0.09 -17.91 7.90
N ASN A 465 0.72 -16.91 8.27
CA ASN A 465 2.16 -17.05 8.38
C ASN A 465 2.64 -16.36 9.66
N PRO A 466 2.44 -17.00 10.84
CA PRO A 466 2.99 -16.54 12.11
C PRO A 466 4.49 -16.84 12.16
N THR A 467 5.27 -16.37 11.19
CA THR A 467 6.68 -16.75 11.05
C THR A 467 7.45 -16.41 12.31
N GLY A 468 8.11 -17.41 12.89
CA GLY A 468 9.04 -17.18 13.99
C GLY A 468 9.83 -18.42 14.38
N PRO A 469 10.62 -18.37 15.45
CA PRO A 469 11.45 -19.49 15.88
C PRO A 469 10.64 -20.75 16.21
N VAL A 470 9.36 -20.61 16.55
CA VAL A 470 8.47 -21.73 16.92
C VAL A 470 7.88 -22.42 15.68
N THR A 471 7.42 -21.63 14.71
CA THR A 471 6.60 -22.09 13.57
C THR A 471 7.43 -22.29 12.29
N GLY A 472 8.53 -21.55 12.17
CA GLY A 472 9.27 -21.40 10.91
C GLY A 472 8.48 -20.63 9.86
N ASN A 473 9.00 -20.58 8.64
CA ASN A 473 8.34 -19.90 7.52
C ASN A 473 7.49 -20.89 6.73
N LYS A 474 6.20 -21.00 7.07
CA LYS A 474 5.24 -21.95 6.46
C LYS A 474 3.92 -21.28 6.14
N ALA A 475 3.20 -21.81 5.16
CA ALA A 475 1.80 -21.50 4.94
C ALA A 475 0.95 -22.37 5.87
N HIS A 476 0.23 -21.75 6.79
CA HIS A 476 -0.75 -22.40 7.65
C HIS A 476 -2.13 -22.19 7.06
N GLN A 477 -2.87 -23.29 6.88
CA GLN A 477 -4.22 -23.30 6.34
C GLN A 477 -5.15 -23.99 7.32
N THR A 478 -6.15 -23.28 7.82
CA THR A 478 -7.00 -23.79 8.91
C THR A 478 -8.46 -23.44 8.69
N PHE A 479 -9.33 -24.41 8.97
CA PHE A 479 -10.74 -24.16 9.20
C PHE A 479 -11.02 -24.11 10.69
N HIS A 480 -11.80 -23.12 11.13
CA HIS A 480 -12.33 -23.03 12.49
C HIS A 480 -13.86 -23.04 12.43
N THR A 481 -14.47 -23.97 13.17
CA THR A 481 -15.93 -24.10 13.24
C THR A 481 -16.38 -24.31 14.68
N GLY A 482 -17.37 -23.57 15.17
CA GLY A 482 -17.92 -23.85 16.50
C GLY A 482 -18.98 -22.90 17.00
N ILE A 483 -19.24 -22.97 18.30
CA ILE A 483 -20.27 -22.18 18.98
C ILE A 483 -19.77 -20.76 19.24
N SER A 484 -18.47 -20.60 19.47
CA SER A 484 -17.83 -19.30 19.70
C SER A 484 -16.35 -19.33 19.30
N GLY A 485 -15.69 -18.17 19.31
CA GLY A 485 -14.24 -18.09 19.08
C GLY A 485 -13.39 -18.85 20.11
N THR A 486 -13.95 -19.21 21.26
CA THR A 486 -13.27 -19.99 22.33
C THR A 486 -13.69 -21.46 22.37
N ASP A 487 -14.92 -21.79 21.94
CA ASP A 487 -15.42 -23.15 21.83
C ASP A 487 -15.58 -23.54 20.34
N LYS A 488 -14.45 -23.92 19.76
CA LYS A 488 -14.31 -24.23 18.33
C LYS A 488 -13.51 -25.51 18.08
N LYS A 489 -13.67 -26.05 16.88
CA LYS A 489 -12.90 -27.16 16.30
C LYS A 489 -12.11 -26.66 15.12
N THR A 490 -10.94 -27.26 14.93
CA THR A 490 -9.98 -26.84 13.92
C THR A 490 -9.57 -28.00 13.05
N GLN A 491 -9.44 -27.75 11.76
CA GLN A 491 -8.81 -28.66 10.80
C GLN A 491 -7.71 -27.90 10.08
N THR A 492 -6.45 -28.30 10.29
CA THR A 492 -5.26 -27.54 9.86
C THR A 492 -4.37 -28.37 8.95
N ALA A 493 -3.77 -27.71 7.95
CA ALA A 493 -2.63 -28.19 7.20
C ALA A 493 -1.52 -27.14 7.16
N ASN A 494 -0.27 -27.60 7.14
CA ASN A 494 0.91 -26.75 7.20
C ASN A 494 1.86 -27.13 6.07
N HIS A 495 2.24 -26.15 5.24
CA HIS A 495 3.01 -26.41 4.03
C HIS A 495 4.27 -25.55 3.96
N THR A 496 5.38 -26.19 3.61
CA THR A 496 6.61 -25.48 3.23
C THR A 496 6.56 -25.20 1.74
N ILE A 497 6.40 -23.92 1.40
CA ILE A 497 6.41 -23.39 0.04
C ILE A 497 7.39 -22.21 -0.03
N ASN A 498 7.73 -21.76 -1.23
CA ASN A 498 8.44 -20.49 -1.37
C ASN A 498 7.46 -19.32 -1.26
N ILE A 499 7.16 -18.92 -0.02
CA ILE A 499 6.16 -17.89 0.27
C ILE A 499 6.57 -16.49 -0.20
N ASN A 500 7.86 -16.27 -0.49
CA ASN A 500 8.38 -15.00 -1.01
C ASN A 500 8.02 -14.78 -2.49
N GLU A 501 7.66 -15.85 -3.18
CA GLU A 501 7.22 -15.85 -4.58
C GLU A 501 5.69 -15.82 -4.66
N TRP A 502 5.20 -15.42 -5.84
CA TRP A 502 3.77 -15.49 -6.13
C TRP A 502 3.28 -16.93 -6.04
N ASN A 503 2.22 -17.12 -5.24
CA ASN A 503 1.47 -18.36 -5.14
C ASN A 503 -0.02 -18.02 -5.17
N ILE A 504 -0.83 -18.98 -5.63
CA ILE A 504 -2.29 -18.86 -5.63
C ILE A 504 -2.83 -19.66 -4.45
N TYR A 505 -3.35 -18.98 -3.44
CA TYR A 505 -4.06 -19.59 -2.34
C TYR A 505 -5.55 -19.58 -2.65
N TRP A 506 -6.25 -20.69 -2.39
CA TRP A 506 -7.66 -20.77 -2.73
C TRP A 506 -8.50 -21.47 -1.67
N PHE A 507 -9.76 -21.06 -1.61
CA PHE A 507 -10.82 -21.62 -0.77
C PHE A 507 -12.00 -22.04 -1.64
N GLU A 508 -12.56 -23.20 -1.37
CA GLU A 508 -13.80 -23.71 -1.95
C GLU A 508 -14.81 -24.02 -0.86
N TRP A 509 -15.97 -23.37 -0.95
CA TRP A 509 -17.17 -23.79 -0.25
C TRP A 509 -18.01 -24.65 -1.19
N ARG A 510 -17.75 -25.96 -1.21
CA ARG A 510 -18.34 -26.88 -2.19
C ARG A 510 -19.82 -27.13 -1.92
N SER A 511 -20.17 -27.33 -0.66
CA SER A 511 -21.55 -27.60 -0.21
C SER A 511 -21.75 -27.25 1.27
N ASP A 512 -22.98 -27.44 1.76
CA ASP A 512 -23.33 -27.40 3.19
C ASP A 512 -22.61 -28.44 4.09
N SER A 513 -21.74 -29.26 3.51
CA SER A 513 -21.14 -30.44 4.14
C SER A 513 -19.66 -30.63 3.82
N GLU A 514 -19.09 -29.83 2.92
CA GLU A 514 -17.69 -29.94 2.51
C GLU A 514 -17.11 -28.58 2.11
N VAL A 515 -15.94 -28.28 2.66
CA VAL A 515 -15.10 -27.13 2.30
C VAL A 515 -13.66 -27.59 2.08
N ALA A 516 -12.92 -26.87 1.24
CA ALA A 516 -11.52 -27.18 0.95
C ALA A 516 -10.66 -25.92 0.80
N LEU A 517 -9.38 -26.07 1.13
CA LEU A 517 -8.32 -25.11 0.84
C LEU A 517 -7.30 -25.76 -0.07
N GLY A 518 -6.55 -24.93 -0.77
CA GLY A 518 -5.39 -25.36 -1.52
C GLY A 518 -4.41 -24.25 -1.81
N ILE A 519 -3.29 -24.66 -2.37
CA ILE A 519 -2.18 -23.81 -2.79
C ILE A 519 -1.78 -24.26 -4.18
N ASN A 520 -1.74 -23.32 -5.12
CA ASN A 520 -1.47 -23.56 -6.52
C ASN A 520 -2.37 -24.70 -7.04
N GLY A 521 -1.80 -25.72 -7.69
CA GLY A 521 -2.50 -26.86 -8.24
C GLY A 521 -2.98 -27.91 -7.24
N GLN A 522 -2.72 -27.75 -5.95
CA GLN A 522 -2.91 -28.82 -4.97
C GLN A 522 -3.95 -28.46 -3.90
N GLU A 523 -4.94 -29.34 -3.72
CA GLU A 523 -5.77 -29.36 -2.50
C GLU A 523 -4.91 -29.75 -1.31
N THR A 524 -4.90 -28.92 -0.27
CA THR A 524 -4.06 -29.08 0.92
C THR A 524 -4.83 -29.61 2.11
N VAL A 525 -6.08 -29.19 2.24
CA VAL A 525 -6.97 -29.64 3.31
C VAL A 525 -8.43 -29.58 2.87
N CYS A 526 -9.14 -30.67 3.14
CA CYS A 526 -10.59 -30.78 3.00
C CYS A 526 -11.18 -31.03 4.38
N TYR A 527 -12.26 -30.33 4.73
CA TYR A 527 -12.97 -30.51 5.97
C TYR A 527 -14.43 -30.83 5.68
N LYS A 528 -14.88 -31.99 6.17
CA LYS A 528 -16.24 -32.48 5.96
C LYS A 528 -17.03 -32.39 7.25
N LYS A 529 -18.32 -32.12 7.12
CA LYS A 529 -19.28 -32.12 8.23
C LYS A 529 -19.28 -33.43 9.02
N ALA A 530 -19.03 -34.56 8.36
CA ALA A 530 -18.95 -35.87 9.01
C ALA A 530 -17.77 -35.99 9.99
N ASP A 531 -16.69 -35.23 9.77
CA ASP A 531 -15.50 -35.20 10.62
C ASP A 531 -15.64 -34.18 11.76
N CYS A 532 -16.65 -33.32 11.68
CA CYS A 532 -16.95 -32.30 12.69
C CYS A 532 -17.97 -32.82 13.71
N PRO A 533 -17.74 -32.62 15.03
CA PRO A 533 -18.72 -32.95 16.05
C PRO A 533 -20.10 -32.32 15.79
N ALA A 534 -21.15 -33.03 16.17
CA ALA A 534 -22.53 -32.54 16.03
C ALA A 534 -22.69 -31.18 16.74
N GLY A 535 -23.30 -30.22 16.04
CA GLY A 535 -23.50 -28.86 16.54
C GLY A 535 -22.33 -27.90 16.35
N TYR A 536 -21.16 -28.37 15.88
CA TYR A 536 -19.98 -27.53 15.62
C TYR A 536 -19.80 -27.17 14.15
N TRP A 537 -20.54 -27.78 13.23
CA TRP A 537 -20.44 -27.44 11.81
C TRP A 537 -21.14 -26.12 11.51
N THR A 538 -20.38 -25.18 10.95
CA THR A 538 -20.88 -23.82 10.73
C THR A 538 -20.88 -23.34 9.29
N PHE A 539 -20.33 -24.12 8.36
CA PHE A 539 -20.39 -23.83 6.93
C PHE A 539 -21.78 -24.15 6.36
N THR A 540 -22.74 -23.27 6.68
CA THR A 540 -24.06 -23.23 6.06
C THR A 540 -24.44 -21.78 5.75
N ASP A 541 -25.26 -21.58 4.71
CA ASP A 541 -25.81 -20.26 4.39
C ASP A 541 -26.70 -19.72 5.52
N GLU A 542 -27.40 -20.60 6.25
CA GLU A 542 -28.25 -20.21 7.39
C GLU A 542 -27.44 -19.56 8.52
N GLN A 543 -26.26 -20.10 8.84
CA GLN A 543 -25.40 -19.53 9.87
C GLN A 543 -24.61 -18.31 9.39
N ASN A 544 -24.34 -18.23 8.08
CA ASN A 544 -23.59 -17.13 7.48
C ASN A 544 -24.47 -16.37 6.48
N LEU A 545 -25.62 -15.86 6.94
CA LEU A 545 -26.60 -15.18 6.07
C LEU A 545 -26.00 -14.04 5.24
N ASN A 546 -25.02 -13.33 5.82
CA ASN A 546 -24.33 -12.23 5.15
C ASN A 546 -23.14 -12.68 4.30
N GLY A 547 -22.87 -13.98 4.21
CA GLY A 547 -21.61 -14.55 3.73
C GLY A 547 -20.44 -14.29 4.69
N LEU A 548 -19.30 -14.89 4.38
CA LEU A 548 -18.05 -14.63 5.10
C LEU A 548 -17.45 -13.28 4.64
N LYS A 549 -16.82 -12.59 5.58
CA LYS A 549 -16.00 -11.41 5.35
C LYS A 549 -14.60 -11.84 4.96
N PHE A 550 -14.03 -11.20 3.94
CA PHE A 550 -12.64 -11.38 3.56
C PHE A 550 -11.76 -10.40 4.32
N ILE A 551 -10.67 -10.87 4.92
CA ILE A 551 -9.80 -10.10 5.79
C ILE A 551 -8.35 -10.24 5.33
N LEU A 552 -7.64 -9.10 5.31
CA LEU A 552 -6.21 -9.01 5.08
C LEU A 552 -5.56 -8.33 6.27
N THR A 553 -4.56 -8.96 6.87
CA THR A 553 -3.84 -8.42 8.02
C THR A 553 -2.35 -8.70 7.91
N MET A 554 -1.52 -7.72 8.26
CA MET A 554 -0.09 -7.98 8.53
C MET A 554 0.11 -8.74 9.86
N GLY A 555 -0.87 -8.58 10.77
CA GLY A 555 -0.96 -9.24 12.07
C GLY A 555 0.00 -8.66 13.10
N ALA A 556 -0.47 -8.46 14.33
CA ALA A 556 0.40 -8.06 15.43
C ALA A 556 1.49 -9.12 15.72
N PRO A 557 2.59 -8.74 16.41
CA PRO A 557 3.46 -9.72 17.03
C PRO A 557 2.63 -10.74 17.82
N ASN A 558 2.82 -12.03 17.56
CA ASN A 558 1.98 -13.09 18.12
C ASN A 558 2.79 -14.14 18.88
N LYS A 559 2.23 -14.61 19.99
CA LYS A 559 2.83 -15.61 20.88
C LYS A 559 3.09 -16.96 20.18
N TRP A 560 2.25 -17.31 19.21
CA TRP A 560 2.34 -18.59 18.52
C TRP A 560 3.62 -18.70 17.68
N GLY A 561 3.96 -17.67 16.90
CA GLY A 561 5.18 -17.64 16.10
C GLY A 561 6.45 -17.44 16.92
N LEU A 562 6.40 -16.54 17.92
CA LEU A 562 7.59 -16.13 18.67
C LEU A 562 7.90 -17.00 19.88
N GLY A 563 6.88 -17.55 20.54
CA GLY A 563 7.01 -18.06 21.90
C GLY A 563 7.36 -16.94 22.90
N GLY A 564 7.67 -17.31 24.15
CA GLY A 564 8.12 -16.35 25.16
C GLY A 564 7.13 -15.21 25.47
N GLY A 565 7.67 -14.06 25.87
CA GLY A 565 6.94 -12.82 26.12
C GLY A 565 6.20 -12.73 27.46
N THR A 566 5.51 -11.61 27.66
CA THR A 566 4.76 -11.29 28.89
C THR A 566 3.34 -10.86 28.57
N GLU A 567 2.39 -11.17 29.44
CA GLU A 567 0.99 -10.80 29.24
C GLU A 567 0.51 -9.88 30.36
N VAL A 568 -0.02 -8.72 29.99
CA VAL A 568 -0.54 -7.71 30.93
C VAL A 568 -1.93 -7.29 30.46
N ASN A 569 -2.94 -7.41 31.32
CA ASN A 569 -4.33 -7.08 31.02
C ASN A 569 -4.88 -7.75 29.73
N GLY A 570 -4.48 -9.00 29.47
CA GLY A 570 -4.92 -9.76 28.30
C GLY A 570 -4.25 -9.36 26.98
N VAL A 571 -3.22 -8.51 27.03
CA VAL A 571 -2.38 -8.16 25.88
C VAL A 571 -1.01 -8.79 26.08
N TRP A 572 -0.64 -9.68 25.16
CA TRP A 572 0.67 -10.32 25.16
C TRP A 572 1.69 -9.46 24.41
N SER A 573 2.87 -9.27 24.98
CA SER A 573 3.98 -8.53 24.37
C SER A 573 5.18 -9.46 24.16
N PRO A 574 5.83 -9.39 22.98
CA PRO A 574 7.01 -10.19 22.69
C PRO A 574 8.24 -9.78 23.53
N ASP A 575 9.21 -10.69 23.63
CA ASP A 575 10.51 -10.39 24.26
C ASP A 575 11.31 -9.36 23.43
N ALA A 576 12.20 -8.63 24.09
CA ALA A 576 13.00 -7.59 23.44
C ALA A 576 13.84 -8.16 22.27
N GLY A 577 13.86 -7.44 21.14
CA GLY A 577 14.63 -7.81 19.95
C GLY A 577 13.92 -8.79 19.00
N TRP A 578 12.64 -9.11 19.23
CA TRP A 578 11.84 -9.95 18.30
C TRP A 578 11.80 -9.38 16.87
N ASP A 579 11.86 -8.06 16.75
CA ASP A 579 11.82 -7.28 15.51
C ASP A 579 13.21 -7.08 14.87
N SER A 580 14.22 -7.82 15.34
CA SER A 580 15.56 -7.80 14.76
C SER A 580 15.52 -8.14 13.27
N GLY A 581 16.25 -7.38 12.47
CA GLY A 581 16.27 -7.52 11.01
C GLY A 581 15.45 -6.45 10.30
N PHE A 582 14.40 -5.90 10.92
CA PHE A 582 13.65 -4.78 10.34
C PHE A 582 13.46 -3.56 11.25
N ALA A 583 13.68 -3.69 12.56
CA ALA A 583 13.49 -2.60 13.52
C ALA A 583 14.28 -1.31 13.23
N SER A 584 15.43 -1.42 12.55
CA SER A 584 16.27 -0.27 12.18
C SER A 584 15.76 0.51 10.97
N TYR A 585 14.74 -0.01 10.29
CA TYR A 585 14.07 0.64 9.18
C TYR A 585 12.90 1.47 9.69
N ASP A 586 13.25 2.53 10.42
CA ASP A 586 12.36 3.39 11.19
C ASP A 586 11.98 4.70 10.46
N ASN A 587 12.41 4.87 9.21
CA ASN A 587 12.11 6.04 8.41
C ASN A 587 11.26 5.64 7.19
N TYR A 588 9.98 6.00 7.21
CA TYR A 588 9.01 5.62 6.17
C TYR A 588 9.51 5.94 4.74
N GLU A 589 9.99 7.16 4.49
CA GLU A 589 10.41 7.56 3.13
C GLU A 589 11.70 6.88 2.67
N ARG A 590 12.61 6.58 3.61
CA ARG A 590 13.86 5.88 3.32
C ARG A 590 13.62 4.40 3.05
N ASP A 591 12.75 3.78 3.85
CA ASP A 591 12.79 2.35 4.06
C ASP A 591 11.55 1.58 3.57
N ARG A 592 10.42 2.24 3.24
CA ARG A 592 9.17 1.54 2.86
C ARG A 592 9.34 0.54 1.71
N ASP A 593 10.35 0.73 0.87
CA ASP A 593 10.69 -0.11 -0.27
C ASP A 593 11.90 -1.04 -0.02
N ASN A 594 12.53 -0.95 1.16
CA ASN A 594 13.65 -1.81 1.53
C ASN A 594 13.22 -3.27 1.60
N ASN A 595 14.01 -4.18 1.02
CA ASN A 595 13.73 -5.63 0.93
C ASN A 595 13.48 -6.33 2.27
N ALA A 596 13.99 -5.81 3.38
CA ALA A 596 13.80 -6.36 4.71
C ALA A 596 12.46 -5.97 5.35
N ILE A 597 11.75 -4.94 4.87
CA ILE A 597 10.44 -4.57 5.43
C ILE A 597 9.44 -5.71 5.22
N PRO A 598 8.80 -6.22 6.28
CA PRO A 598 7.76 -7.23 6.17
C PRO A 598 6.58 -6.68 5.37
N ARG A 599 6.14 -7.46 4.38
CA ARG A 599 5.06 -7.07 3.48
C ARG A 599 4.23 -8.24 2.99
N LEU A 600 2.92 -8.01 2.89
CA LEU A 600 1.96 -8.83 2.17
C LEU A 600 1.67 -8.15 0.84
N GLU A 601 1.89 -8.85 -0.26
CA GLU A 601 1.63 -8.37 -1.62
C GLU A 601 0.55 -9.24 -2.27
N ILE A 602 -0.43 -8.61 -2.91
CA ILE A 602 -1.58 -9.27 -3.54
C ILE A 602 -1.74 -8.73 -4.96
N ASP A 603 -1.60 -9.60 -5.94
CA ASP A 603 -1.74 -9.27 -7.35
C ASP A 603 -3.21 -9.14 -7.76
N TRP A 604 -4.00 -10.14 -7.40
CA TRP A 604 -5.44 -10.14 -7.63
C TRP A 604 -6.18 -11.08 -6.65
N VAL A 605 -7.48 -10.85 -6.54
CA VAL A 605 -8.43 -11.73 -5.85
C VAL A 605 -9.57 -12.04 -6.82
N ARG A 606 -9.76 -13.31 -7.18
CA ARG A 606 -10.74 -13.76 -8.16
C ARG A 606 -11.73 -14.70 -7.51
N THR A 607 -13.01 -14.49 -7.79
CA THR A 607 -14.09 -15.28 -7.21
C THR A 607 -14.93 -15.90 -8.32
N TYR A 608 -15.27 -17.16 -8.09
CA TYR A 608 -16.03 -18.03 -8.97
C TYR A 608 -17.19 -18.65 -8.19
N ILE A 609 -18.24 -19.01 -8.92
CA ILE A 609 -19.42 -19.68 -8.38
C ILE A 609 -19.72 -20.95 -9.16
N ASN A 610 -20.22 -21.96 -8.45
CA ASN A 610 -20.74 -23.20 -9.03
C ASN A 610 -22.27 -23.23 -8.94
N LYS A 611 -22.90 -22.29 -9.67
CA LYS A 611 -24.35 -22.14 -9.79
C LYS A 611 -24.73 -21.86 -11.24
N SER A 612 -26.01 -22.02 -11.58
CA SER A 612 -26.49 -21.77 -12.94
C SER A 612 -26.57 -20.28 -13.27
N SER A 613 -26.77 -19.43 -12.26
CA SER A 613 -26.85 -17.98 -12.41
C SER A 613 -26.37 -17.21 -11.17
N VAL A 614 -26.03 -15.94 -11.35
CA VAL A 614 -25.71 -15.01 -10.24
C VAL A 614 -26.90 -14.86 -9.29
N ALA A 615 -28.14 -14.81 -9.81
CA ALA A 615 -29.34 -14.68 -8.99
C ALA A 615 -29.58 -15.91 -8.09
N GLU A 616 -29.32 -17.11 -8.61
CA GLU A 616 -29.38 -18.36 -7.82
C GLU A 616 -28.33 -18.35 -6.70
N TYR A 617 -27.11 -17.89 -6.98
CA TYR A 617 -26.03 -17.80 -5.99
C TYR A 617 -26.32 -16.73 -4.91
N ASP A 618 -26.67 -15.52 -5.34
CA ASP A 618 -26.90 -14.39 -4.45
C ASP A 618 -28.15 -14.65 -3.57
N GLN A 619 -29.14 -15.44 -4.01
CA GLN A 619 -30.36 -15.76 -3.25
C GLN A 619 -31.10 -14.50 -2.73
N GLY A 620 -31.07 -13.41 -3.49
CA GLY A 620 -31.65 -12.12 -3.08
C GLY A 620 -30.81 -11.31 -2.10
N ARG A 621 -29.59 -11.77 -1.75
CA ARG A 621 -28.64 -11.03 -0.92
C ARG A 621 -28.00 -9.90 -1.75
N ASN A 622 -28.15 -8.66 -1.29
CA ASN A 622 -27.67 -7.49 -2.03
C ASN A 622 -26.18 -7.24 -1.80
N ARG A 623 -25.38 -7.35 -2.87
CA ARG A 623 -23.98 -6.92 -2.93
C ARG A 623 -23.82 -5.65 -3.75
N HIS A 624 -22.67 -5.00 -3.66
CA HIS A 624 -22.34 -3.89 -4.54
C HIS A 624 -22.13 -4.37 -5.98
N THR A 625 -22.98 -3.91 -6.90
CA THR A 625 -22.90 -4.23 -8.35
C THR A 625 -22.60 -3.02 -9.23
N GLY A 626 -22.49 -1.82 -8.62
CA GLY A 626 -22.36 -0.55 -9.35
C GLY A 626 -21.02 -0.39 -10.09
N THR A 627 -19.96 -1.03 -9.59
CA THR A 627 -18.62 -0.98 -10.17
C THR A 627 -18.04 -2.40 -10.25
N LYS A 628 -17.42 -2.74 -11.39
CA LYS A 628 -16.56 -3.92 -11.57
C LYS A 628 -15.11 -3.49 -11.33
N PHE A 629 -14.37 -4.26 -10.54
CA PHE A 629 -12.99 -3.94 -10.13
C PHE A 629 -11.96 -4.80 -10.88
N TYR A 630 -12.34 -5.23 -12.07
CA TYR A 630 -11.53 -5.87 -13.09
C TYR A 630 -11.89 -5.20 -14.40
#